data_AF-A0A7Y6CGC2-F1
#
_entry.id   AF-A0A7Y6CGC2-F1
#
_cell.length_a   1.000
_cell.length_b   1.000
_cell.length_c   1.000
_cell.angle_alpha   90.00
_cell.angle_beta   90.00
_cell.angle_gamma   90.00
#
_symmetry.space_group_name_H-M   'P 1'
#
loop_
_entity.id
_entity.type
_entity.pdbx_description
1 polymer ?
#
loop_
_entity_poly.entity_id
_entity_poly.type
_entity_poly.pdbx_seq_one_letter_code
_entity_poly.pdbx_strand_id
1 'polypeptide(L)'
;MCVGPDQPSYEAVVPPTIMMNKATATEERHQTITWGAAQLGIGQGVLDAVADGLLAADRDTIVFVAIWIDAAAGDETAVRRASRDATRAAIGEAVDGPDAAAVERLVRDRDGLANPFYGGR
;
A
#
# COMPACT_ATOMS: atom_id res chain seq x y z
N MET A 1 -7.37 -4.96 8.42
CA MET A 1 -6.69 -3.97 9.29
C MET A 1 -7.73 -3.27 10.13
N CYS A 2 -7.38 -2.83 11.33
CA CYS A 2 -8.28 -2.06 12.20
C CYS A 2 -7.60 -0.77 12.65
N VAL A 3 -8.40 0.28 12.89
CA VAL A 3 -7.94 1.60 13.31
C VAL A 3 -8.89 2.18 14.36
N GLY A 4 -8.39 3.04 15.23
CA GLY A 4 -9.16 3.70 16.28
C GLY A 4 -8.24 4.47 17.23
N PRO A 5 -8.80 5.17 18.23
CA PRO A 5 -8.02 5.97 19.17
C PRO A 5 -7.13 5.11 20.09
N ASP A 6 -7.53 3.87 20.37
CA ASP A 6 -6.81 2.89 21.16
C ASP A 6 -7.20 1.46 20.76
N GLN A 7 -6.41 0.46 21.16
CA GLN A 7 -6.60 -0.94 20.75
C GLN A 7 -8.00 -1.51 21.10
N PRO A 8 -8.58 -1.27 22.30
CA PRO A 8 -9.94 -1.69 22.62
C PRO A 8 -11.03 -1.07 21.73
N SER A 9 -10.78 0.12 21.21
CA SER A 9 -11.73 0.89 20.39
C SER A 9 -11.47 0.77 18.88
N TYR A 10 -10.65 -0.19 18.46
CA TYR A 10 -10.37 -0.39 17.03
C TYR A 10 -11.59 -0.91 16.28
N GLU A 11 -11.87 -0.26 15.16
CA GLU A 11 -12.87 -0.68 14.18
C GLU A 11 -12.16 -1.21 12.93
N ALA A 12 -12.76 -2.21 12.30
CA ALA A 12 -12.24 -2.72 11.04
C ALA A 12 -12.39 -1.66 9.94
N VAL A 13 -11.34 -1.45 9.16
CA VAL A 13 -11.44 -0.66 7.93
C VAL A 13 -12.35 -1.40 6.95
N VAL A 14 -13.30 -0.68 6.37
CA VAL A 14 -14.23 -1.17 5.34
C VAL A 14 -14.00 -0.34 4.06
N PRO A 15 -13.71 -0.96 2.90
CA PRO A 15 -13.72 -2.40 2.63
C PRO A 15 -12.61 -3.19 3.35
N PRO A 16 -12.84 -4.49 3.66
CA PRO A 16 -11.85 -5.36 4.29
C PRO A 16 -10.47 -5.23 3.63
N THR A 17 -9.48 -4.81 4.42
CA THR A 17 -8.12 -4.57 3.94
C THR A 17 -7.13 -5.53 4.58
N ILE A 18 -6.33 -6.22 3.77
CA ILE A 18 -5.27 -7.13 4.19
C ILE A 18 -3.92 -6.48 3.87
N MET A 19 -3.14 -6.17 4.91
CA MET A 19 -1.77 -5.68 4.79
C MET A 19 -0.79 -6.85 4.88
N MET A 20 0.20 -6.87 4.00
CA MET A 20 1.26 -7.88 3.95
C MET A 20 2.62 -7.18 3.79
N ASN A 21 3.61 -7.53 4.59
CA ASN A 21 4.96 -7.00 4.46
C ASN A 21 5.76 -7.75 3.38
N LYS A 22 6.52 -7.02 2.55
CA LYS A 22 7.45 -7.57 1.55
C LYS A 22 8.85 -7.84 2.10
N ALA A 23 9.27 -7.07 3.11
CA ALA A 23 10.52 -7.28 3.83
C ALA A 23 10.22 -7.87 5.21
N THR A 24 11.00 -8.85 5.64
CA THR A 24 10.87 -9.41 6.99
C THR A 24 11.20 -8.34 8.03
N ALA A 25 10.24 -8.01 8.89
CA ALA A 25 10.45 -7.08 9.99
C ALA A 25 11.05 -7.83 11.20
N THR A 26 12.37 -7.98 11.25
CA THR A 26 13.07 -8.71 12.33
C THR A 26 13.38 -7.84 13.55
N GLU A 27 13.66 -6.56 13.35
CA GLU A 27 14.00 -5.62 14.42
C GLU A 27 12.75 -4.95 14.99
N GLU A 28 12.71 -4.76 16.31
CA GLU A 28 11.57 -4.19 17.04
C GLU A 28 11.12 -2.84 16.46
N ARG A 29 12.07 -1.92 16.20
CA ARG A 29 11.77 -0.61 15.59
C ARG A 29 11.08 -0.77 14.24
N HIS A 30 11.59 -1.65 13.39
CA HIS A 30 11.02 -1.88 12.07
C HIS A 30 9.62 -2.51 12.17
N GLN A 31 9.39 -3.42 13.12
CA GLN A 31 8.06 -3.97 13.41
C GLN A 31 7.09 -2.88 13.86
N THR A 32 7.48 -2.03 14.82
CA THR A 32 6.64 -0.93 15.33
C THR A 32 6.24 0.04 14.23
N ILE A 33 7.18 0.43 13.36
CA ILE A 33 6.88 1.30 12.23
C ILE A 33 5.94 0.62 11.22
N THR A 34 6.16 -0.67 10.94
CA THR A 34 5.37 -1.45 9.98
C THR A 34 3.92 -1.61 10.47
N TRP A 35 3.72 -2.07 11.70
CA TRP A 35 2.38 -2.36 12.23
C TRP A 35 1.69 -1.15 12.87
N GLY A 36 2.41 -0.05 13.08
CA GLY A 36 1.89 1.23 13.57
C GLY A 36 1.70 2.24 12.44
N ALA A 37 2.75 3.01 12.14
CA ALA A 37 2.70 4.13 11.21
C ALA A 37 2.24 3.73 9.80
N ALA A 38 2.79 2.64 9.23
CA ALA A 38 2.41 2.20 7.89
C ALA A 38 0.98 1.65 7.86
N GLN A 39 0.58 0.81 8.83
CA GLN A 39 -0.78 0.32 8.97
C GLN A 39 -1.81 1.46 9.05
N LEU A 40 -1.54 2.50 9.87
CA LEU A 40 -2.41 3.66 9.98
C LEU A 40 -2.51 4.42 8.64
N GLY A 41 -1.37 4.65 7.98
CA GLY A 41 -1.33 5.31 6.68
C GLY A 41 -2.14 4.55 5.63
N ILE A 42 -1.96 3.22 5.55
CA ILE A 42 -2.71 2.35 4.64
C ILE A 42 -4.22 2.44 4.91
N GLY A 43 -4.65 2.33 6.16
CA GLY A 43 -6.06 2.45 6.52
C GLY A 43 -6.65 3.80 6.10
N GLN A 44 -5.90 4.89 6.32
CA GLN A 44 -6.30 6.23 5.86
C GLN A 44 -6.38 6.31 4.34
N GLY A 45 -5.44 5.72 3.60
CA GLY A 45 -5.45 5.73 2.13
C GLY A 45 -6.63 4.99 1.52
N VAL A 46 -7.02 3.86 2.12
CA VAL A 46 -8.24 3.12 1.73
C VAL A 46 -9.49 3.97 2.01
N LEU A 47 -9.58 4.56 3.20
CA LEU A 47 -10.72 5.40 3.57
C LEU A 47 -10.81 6.68 2.72
N ASP A 48 -9.69 7.25 2.30
CA ASP A 48 -9.67 8.35 1.34
C ASP A 48 -10.21 7.92 -0.02
N ALA A 49 -9.86 6.71 -0.50
CA ALA A 49 -10.42 6.18 -1.73
C ALA A 49 -11.94 5.94 -1.63
N VAL A 50 -12.43 5.52 -0.46
CA VAL A 50 -13.88 5.44 -0.18
C VAL A 50 -14.52 6.83 -0.18
N ALA A 51 -13.92 7.79 0.52
CA ALA A 51 -14.43 9.16 0.61
C ALA A 51 -14.51 9.84 -0.77
N ASP A 52 -13.57 9.55 -1.66
CA ASP A 52 -13.53 10.06 -3.02
C ASP A 52 -14.38 9.23 -4.01
N GLY A 53 -15.07 8.19 -3.53
CA GLY A 53 -15.98 7.37 -4.33
C GLY A 53 -15.31 6.37 -5.28
N LEU A 54 -14.00 6.12 -5.13
CA LEU A 54 -13.27 5.12 -5.91
C LEU A 54 -13.60 3.69 -5.47
N LEU A 55 -13.85 3.50 -4.17
CA LEU A 55 -14.25 2.22 -3.58
C LEU A 55 -15.56 2.38 -2.81
N ALA A 56 -16.39 1.34 -2.84
CA ALA A 56 -17.53 1.24 -1.93
C ALA A 56 -17.09 0.70 -0.56
N ALA A 57 -17.70 1.20 0.50
CA ALA A 57 -17.53 0.65 1.86
C ALA A 57 -18.40 -0.61 2.04
N ASP A 58 -18.12 -1.66 1.27
CA ASP A 58 -18.83 -2.93 1.30
C ASP A 58 -17.94 -4.10 1.79
N ARG A 59 -18.50 -5.31 1.78
CA ARG A 59 -17.80 -6.55 2.13
C ARG A 59 -17.55 -7.45 0.93
N ASP A 60 -17.98 -7.04 -0.26
CA ASP A 60 -17.78 -7.79 -1.50
C ASP A 60 -16.41 -7.46 -2.12
N THR A 61 -15.84 -6.33 -1.74
CA THR A 61 -14.49 -5.88 -2.10
C THR A 61 -13.49 -6.25 -1.02
N ILE A 62 -12.32 -6.76 -1.42
CA ILE A 62 -11.17 -6.97 -0.53
C ILE A 62 -9.96 -6.24 -1.10
N VAL A 63 -9.33 -5.40 -0.28
CA VAL A 63 -8.13 -4.64 -0.66
C VAL A 63 -6.89 -5.35 -0.13
N PHE A 64 -5.98 -5.74 -1.02
CA PHE A 64 -4.68 -6.31 -0.65
C PHE A 64 -3.59 -5.25 -0.79
N VAL A 65 -2.89 -4.96 0.30
CA VAL A 65 -1.80 -3.97 0.32
C VAL A 65 -0.50 -4.66 0.70
N ALA A 66 0.38 -4.83 -0.29
CA ALA A 66 1.72 -5.38 -0.10
C ALA A 66 2.72 -4.23 0.12
N ILE A 67 3.11 -3.99 1.37
CA ILE A 67 3.95 -2.86 1.77
C ILE A 67 5.42 -3.25 1.89
N TRP A 68 6.30 -2.34 1.51
CA TRP A 68 7.72 -2.41 1.80
C TRP A 68 8.11 -1.19 2.63
N ILE A 69 8.74 -1.42 3.77
CA ILE A 69 9.30 -0.39 4.64
C ILE A 69 10.80 -0.63 4.69
N ASP A 70 11.58 0.43 4.54
CA ASP A 70 13.03 0.36 4.68
C ASP A 70 13.37 0.06 6.15
N ALA A 71 14.23 -0.92 6.41
CA ALA A 71 14.69 -1.24 7.76
C ALA A 71 15.43 -0.06 8.44
N ALA A 72 15.99 0.85 7.64
CA ALA A 72 16.63 2.07 8.12
C ALA A 72 15.62 3.17 8.50
N ALA A 73 14.34 3.05 8.14
CA ALA A 73 13.33 4.08 8.40
C ALA A 73 13.25 4.44 9.89
N GLY A 74 13.21 5.74 10.18
CA GLY A 74 13.12 6.27 11.55
C GLY A 74 12.12 7.40 11.74
N ASP A 75 11.53 7.92 10.67
CA ASP A 75 10.49 8.95 10.73
C ASP A 75 9.11 8.31 10.50
N GLU A 76 8.42 8.01 11.60
CA GLU A 76 7.08 7.43 11.58
C GLU A 76 6.05 8.33 10.89
N THR A 77 6.18 9.65 11.00
CA THR A 77 5.23 10.57 10.37
C THR A 77 5.40 10.56 8.85
N ALA A 78 6.65 10.53 8.37
CA ALA A 78 6.94 10.39 6.95
C ALA A 78 6.44 9.05 6.42
N VAL A 79 6.67 7.94 7.14
CA VAL A 79 6.16 6.61 6.76
C VAL A 79 4.64 6.62 6.66
N ARG A 80 3.93 7.12 7.67
CA ARG A 80 2.45 7.17 7.65
C ARG A 80 1.93 7.96 6.45
N ARG A 81 2.51 9.14 6.16
CA ARG A 81 2.11 9.99 5.03
C ARG A 81 2.37 9.27 3.70
N ALA A 82 3.58 8.73 3.52
CA ALA A 82 3.94 8.00 2.31
C ALA A 82 3.05 6.77 2.09
N SER A 83 2.75 6.01 3.15
CA SER A 83 1.83 4.87 3.06
C SER A 83 0.41 5.29 2.68
N ARG A 84 -0.11 6.39 3.24
CA ARG A 84 -1.43 6.93 2.87
C ARG A 84 -1.50 7.33 1.40
N ASP A 85 -0.55 8.16 0.97
CA ASP A 85 -0.50 8.70 -0.39
C ASP A 85 -0.30 7.58 -1.42
N ALA A 86 0.61 6.63 -1.14
CA ALA A 86 0.87 5.50 -2.02
C ALA A 86 -0.32 4.53 -2.09
N THR A 87 -0.98 4.23 -0.96
CA THR A 87 -2.16 3.36 -0.95
C THR A 87 -3.31 3.98 -1.74
N ARG A 88 -3.57 5.28 -1.56
CA ARG A 88 -4.55 5.99 -2.39
C ARG A 88 -4.17 5.83 -3.86
N ALA A 89 -2.97 6.30 -4.25
CA ALA A 89 -2.57 6.35 -5.64
C ALA A 89 -2.70 4.98 -6.32
N ALA A 90 -2.25 3.92 -5.65
CA ALA A 90 -2.37 2.55 -6.15
C ALA A 90 -3.82 2.09 -6.34
N ILE A 91 -4.74 2.48 -5.45
CA ILE A 91 -6.18 2.18 -5.63
C ILE A 91 -6.73 2.94 -6.84
N GLY A 92 -6.38 4.21 -7.01
CA GLY A 92 -6.78 4.99 -8.18
C GLY A 92 -6.33 4.34 -9.49
N GLU A 93 -5.04 3.98 -9.58
CA GLU A 93 -4.51 3.26 -10.75
C GLU A 93 -5.21 1.92 -11.00
N ALA A 94 -5.54 1.18 -9.94
CA ALA A 94 -6.24 -0.10 -10.06
C ALA A 94 -7.69 0.07 -10.57
N VAL A 95 -8.38 1.13 -10.15
CA VAL A 95 -9.76 1.44 -10.57
C VAL A 95 -9.79 1.98 -11.99
N ASP A 96 -8.90 2.93 -12.32
CA ASP A 96 -8.82 3.55 -13.65
C ASP A 96 -8.35 2.54 -14.71
N GLY A 97 -7.54 1.56 -14.28
CA GLY A 97 -6.94 0.57 -15.16
C GLY A 97 -5.72 1.13 -15.91
N PRO A 98 -4.90 0.24 -16.50
CA PRO A 98 -3.68 0.66 -17.18
C PRO A 98 -3.99 1.30 -18.54
N ASP A 99 -3.16 2.26 -18.95
CA ASP A 99 -3.16 2.76 -20.33
C ASP A 99 -2.81 1.62 -21.31
N ALA A 100 -3.76 1.28 -22.19
CA ALA A 100 -3.60 0.20 -23.16
C ALA A 100 -2.37 0.37 -24.06
N ALA A 101 -2.03 1.61 -24.44
CA ALA A 101 -0.86 1.88 -25.26
C ALA A 101 0.44 1.64 -24.49
N ALA A 102 0.46 1.95 -23.19
CA ALA A 102 1.57 1.61 -22.31
C ALA A 102 1.73 0.10 -22.14
N VAL A 103 0.63 -0.64 -21.98
CA VAL A 103 0.64 -2.11 -21.90
C VAL A 103 1.20 -2.71 -23.19
N GLU A 104 0.71 -2.29 -24.35
CA GLU A 104 1.19 -2.79 -25.65
C GLU A 104 2.68 -2.52 -25.85
N ARG A 105 3.15 -1.30 -25.50
CA ARG A 105 4.57 -0.95 -25.55
C ARG A 105 5.40 -1.86 -24.66
N LEU A 106 4.97 -2.12 -23.42
CA LEU A 106 5.68 -3.02 -22.50
C LEU A 106 5.77 -4.45 -23.04
N VAL A 107 4.71 -4.96 -23.69
CA VAL A 107 4.70 -6.29 -24.31
C VAL A 107 5.67 -6.37 -25.49
N ARG A 108 5.67 -5.34 -26.34
CA ARG A 108 6.54 -5.24 -27.53
C ARG A 108 8.02 -5.15 -27.14
N ASP A 109 8.33 -4.30 -26.17
CA ASP A 109 9.70 -3.95 -25.79
C ASP A 109 10.24 -4.84 -24.64
N ARG A 110 9.51 -5.90 -24.25
CA ARG A 110 9.75 -6.72 -23.04
C ARG A 110 11.18 -7.25 -22.90
N ASP A 111 11.83 -7.60 -24.01
CA ASP A 111 13.17 -8.18 -24.01
C ASP A 111 14.28 -7.13 -23.79
N GLY A 112 13.94 -5.83 -23.92
CA GLY A 112 14.85 -4.70 -23.68
C GLY A 112 14.61 -3.97 -22.36
N LEU A 113 13.70 -4.45 -21.51
CA LEU A 113 13.41 -3.81 -20.23
C LEU A 113 14.61 -3.95 -19.28
N ALA A 114 14.93 -2.86 -18.56
CA ALA A 114 16.03 -2.81 -17.61
C ALA A 114 15.54 -2.57 -16.18
N ASN A 115 16.23 -3.14 -15.20
CA ASN A 115 16.00 -2.88 -13.78
C ASN A 115 17.33 -2.45 -13.13
N PRO A 116 17.37 -1.35 -12.35
CA PRO A 116 18.59 -0.86 -11.70
C PRO A 116 19.27 -1.87 -10.76
N PHE A 117 18.53 -2.84 -10.24
CA PHE A 117 19.05 -3.92 -9.39
C PHE A 117 19.45 -5.18 -10.17
N TYR A 118 19.24 -5.21 -11.49
CA TYR A 118 19.63 -6.33 -12.34
C TYR A 118 20.97 -6.06 -13.02
N GLY A 119 22.01 -6.78 -12.60
CA GLY A 119 23.36 -6.70 -13.17
C GLY A 119 23.73 -7.85 -14.10
N GLY A 120 22.77 -8.71 -14.48
CA GLY A 120 23.02 -9.81 -15.40
C GLY A 120 23.45 -9.29 -16.77
N ARG A 121 24.54 -9.84 -17.30
CA ARG A 121 25.00 -9.61 -18.67
C ARG A 121 24.40 -10.65 -19.60
#